data_AF-A0A0E9LYD7-F1
#
_entry.id   AF-A0A0E9LYD7-F1
#
_cell.length_a   1.000
_cell.length_b   1.000
_cell.length_c   1.000
_cell.angle_alpha   90.00
_cell.angle_beta   90.00
_cell.angle_gamma   90.00
#
_symmetry.space_group_name_H-M   'P 1'
#
loop_
_entity.id
_entity.type
_entity.pdbx_description
1 polymer ?
#
loop_
_entity_poly.entity_id
_entity_poly.type
_entity_poly.pdbx_seq_one_letter_code
_entity_poly.pdbx_strand_id
1 'polypeptide(L)'
;MFSFIDENFDALEDYFLEINYILTQGIEYYHFTRPEQKADITRKLEQAFRWIDMVDFFKTYDSSFSSGFRFEPQSIAVELKVNANLKSKLKALKKYTQTDNELDGIKKLVEKLKSDGFVELENEISDSYKVLASFSYLETLILSINLSEEVQDEIPE
;
A
#
# COMPACT_ATOMS: atom_id res chain seq x y z
N MET A 1 -32.39 -16.08 -4.21
CA MET A 1 -31.04 -16.43 -3.70
C MET A 1 -30.67 -15.52 -2.55
N PHE A 2 -30.67 -14.19 -2.71
CA PHE A 2 -30.52 -13.24 -1.58
C PHE A 2 -31.54 -13.47 -0.45
N SER A 3 -32.83 -13.57 -0.79
CA SER A 3 -33.89 -13.86 0.18
C SER A 3 -33.69 -15.16 0.98
N PHE A 4 -33.07 -16.18 0.37
CA PHE A 4 -32.78 -17.44 1.04
C PHE A 4 -31.62 -17.31 2.03
N ILE A 5 -30.61 -16.49 1.69
CA ILE A 5 -29.48 -16.21 2.58
C ILE A 5 -29.98 -15.35 3.75
N ASP A 6 -30.81 -14.33 3.51
CA ASP A 6 -31.42 -13.51 4.58
C ASP A 6 -32.25 -14.36 5.56
N GLU A 7 -33.10 -15.25 5.04
CA GLU A 7 -33.96 -16.11 5.87
C GLU A 7 -33.19 -17.16 6.70
N ASN A 8 -31.95 -17.49 6.30
CA ASN A 8 -31.16 -18.56 6.91
C ASN A 8 -29.76 -18.08 7.33
N PHE A 9 -29.58 -16.76 7.53
CA PHE A 9 -28.25 -16.18 7.70
C PHE A 9 -27.48 -16.81 8.86
N ASP A 10 -28.10 -16.88 10.04
CA ASP A 10 -27.46 -17.43 11.26
C ASP A 10 -27.00 -18.89 11.06
N ALA A 11 -27.85 -19.72 10.46
CA ALA A 11 -27.54 -21.13 10.22
C ALA A 11 -26.43 -21.30 9.16
N LEU A 12 -26.39 -20.42 8.17
CA LEU A 12 -25.35 -20.41 7.15
C LEU A 12 -24.02 -19.89 7.71
N GLU A 13 -24.05 -18.83 8.53
CA GLU A 13 -22.89 -18.28 9.21
C GLU A 13 -22.21 -19.35 10.07
N ASP A 14 -22.97 -20.06 10.91
CA ASP A 14 -22.46 -21.17 11.74
C ASP A 14 -21.86 -22.29 10.88
N TYR A 15 -22.58 -22.70 9.83
CA TYR A 15 -22.11 -23.76 8.92
C TYR A 15 -20.80 -23.39 8.21
N PHE A 16 -20.67 -22.15 7.74
CA PHE A 16 -19.45 -21.71 7.05
C PHE A 16 -18.30 -21.46 8.01
N LEU A 17 -18.59 -21.08 9.26
CA LEU A 17 -17.57 -20.90 10.28
C LEU A 17 -16.87 -22.22 10.62
N GLU A 18 -17.58 -23.35 10.60
CA GLU A 18 -16.99 -24.69 10.78
C GLU A 18 -15.89 -25.02 9.75
N ILE A 19 -15.96 -24.42 8.56
CA ILE A 19 -14.94 -24.57 7.50
C ILE A 19 -14.00 -23.35 7.37
N ASN A 20 -13.90 -22.53 8.43
CA ASN A 20 -13.08 -21.31 8.51
C ASN A 20 -13.44 -20.23 7.48
N TYR A 21 -14.73 -20.08 7.18
CA TYR A 21 -15.24 -18.96 6.41
C TYR A 21 -16.23 -18.17 7.24
N ILE A 22 -16.02 -16.87 7.33
CA ILE A 22 -16.93 -15.93 7.98
C ILE A 22 -17.83 -15.37 6.89
N LEU A 23 -19.13 -15.62 6.98
CA LEU A 23 -20.13 -15.02 6.11
C LEU A 23 -20.50 -13.65 6.68
N THR A 24 -20.42 -12.59 5.88
CA THR A 24 -20.76 -11.23 6.32
C THR A 24 -21.72 -10.56 5.36
N GLN A 25 -22.79 -9.98 5.90
CA GLN A 25 -23.76 -9.18 5.17
C GLN A 25 -23.31 -7.73 5.06
N GLY A 26 -23.38 -7.19 3.83
CA GLY A 26 -23.26 -5.76 3.55
C GLY A 26 -24.56 -5.21 2.96
N ILE A 27 -24.54 -3.94 2.54
CA ILE A 27 -25.70 -3.32 1.88
C ILE A 27 -25.87 -3.95 0.49
N GLU A 28 -26.89 -4.79 0.33
CA GLU A 28 -27.23 -5.52 -0.90
C GLU A 28 -26.19 -6.58 -1.39
N TYR A 29 -25.27 -7.01 -0.52
CA TYR A 29 -24.33 -8.09 -0.85
C TYR A 29 -24.01 -8.96 0.37
N TYR A 30 -23.47 -10.15 0.09
CA TYR A 30 -22.79 -10.98 1.09
C TYR A 30 -21.39 -11.30 0.58
N HIS A 31 -20.45 -11.47 1.50
CA HIS A 31 -19.11 -11.91 1.16
C HIS A 31 -18.58 -12.88 2.21
N PHE A 32 -17.59 -13.67 1.79
CA PHE A 32 -16.87 -14.56 2.66
C PHE A 32 -15.50 -13.97 2.99
N THR A 33 -15.15 -13.99 4.26
CA THR A 33 -13.77 -13.79 4.72
C THR A 33 -13.28 -15.05 5.41
N ARG A 34 -11.99 -15.12 5.75
CA ARG A 34 -11.46 -16.18 6.60
C ARG A 34 -11.03 -15.55 7.92
N PRO A 35 -11.18 -16.25 9.06
CA PRO A 35 -10.62 -15.78 10.32
C PRO A 35 -9.10 -15.65 10.15
N GLU A 36 -8.59 -14.43 10.24
CA GLU A 36 -7.16 -14.17 10.16
C GLU A 36 -6.53 -14.27 11.56
N GLN A 37 -5.34 -14.85 11.64
CA GLN A 37 -4.60 -14.80 12.91
C GLN A 37 -4.17 -13.36 13.16
N LYS A 38 -4.17 -12.93 14.43
CA LYS A 38 -3.72 -11.56 14.80
C LYS A 38 -2.35 -11.21 14.20
N ALA A 39 -1.45 -12.19 14.09
CA ALA A 39 -0.14 -12.03 13.46
C ALA A 39 -0.22 -11.66 11.97
N ASP A 40 -1.20 -12.20 11.22
CA ASP A 40 -1.40 -11.86 9.81
C ASP A 40 -1.90 -10.42 9.64
N ILE A 41 -2.79 -9.97 10.53
CA ILE A 41 -3.29 -8.59 10.55
C ILE A 41 -2.15 -7.60 10.82
N THR A 42 -1.33 -7.86 11.85
CA THR A 42 -0.16 -7.02 12.15
C THR A 42 0.80 -6.95 10.97
N ARG A 43 1.09 -8.10 10.34
CA ARG A 43 1.98 -8.15 9.17
C ARG A 43 1.42 -7.36 7.98
N LYS A 44 0.11 -7.42 7.73
CA LYS A 44 -0.53 -6.61 6.68
C LYS A 44 -0.46 -5.12 6.99
N LEU A 45 -0.67 -4.74 8.24
CA LEU A 45 -0.59 -3.35 8.68
C LEU A 45 0.83 -2.79 8.55
N GLU A 46 1.85 -3.56 8.93
CA GLU A 46 3.26 -3.19 8.72
C GLU A 46 3.60 -3.01 7.24
N GLN A 47 3.04 -3.85 6.37
CA GLN A 47 3.20 -3.69 4.92
C GLN A 47 2.51 -2.42 4.43
N ALA A 48 1.29 -2.14 4.87
CA ALA A 48 0.56 -0.93 4.51
C ALA A 48 1.32 0.35 4.91
N PHE A 49 1.81 0.43 6.15
CA PHE A 49 2.62 1.57 6.61
C PHE A 49 3.91 1.75 5.79
N ARG A 50 4.57 0.65 5.43
CA ARG A 50 5.73 0.71 4.54
C ARG A 50 5.36 1.30 3.18
N TRP A 51 4.23 0.87 2.61
CA TRP A 51 3.76 1.40 1.34
C TRP A 51 3.42 2.89 1.41
N ILE A 52 2.77 3.32 2.48
CA ILE A 52 2.50 4.73 2.76
C ILE A 52 3.80 5.53 2.82
N ASP A 53 4.77 5.09 3.65
CA ASP A 53 6.06 5.78 3.80
C ASP A 53 6.79 5.90 2.45
N MET A 54 6.75 4.86 1.61
CA MET A 54 7.41 4.86 0.29
C MET A 54 6.70 5.76 -0.72
N VAL A 55 5.38 5.69 -0.83
CA VAL A 55 4.61 6.55 -1.73
C VAL A 55 4.79 8.01 -1.34
N ASP A 56 4.74 8.32 -0.05
CA ASP A 56 4.98 9.66 0.48
C ASP A 56 6.37 10.19 0.12
N PHE A 57 7.41 9.35 0.21
CA PHE A 57 8.76 9.71 -0.24
C PHE A 57 8.81 10.06 -1.73
N PHE A 58 8.28 9.20 -2.61
CA PHE A 58 8.33 9.45 -4.06
C PHE A 58 7.46 10.64 -4.49
N LYS A 59 6.30 10.84 -3.86
CA LYS A 59 5.44 12.02 -4.07
C LYS A 59 6.06 13.32 -3.54
N THR A 60 6.94 13.23 -2.54
CA THR A 60 7.70 14.39 -2.05
C THR A 60 8.84 14.77 -2.98
N TYR A 61 9.40 13.79 -3.69
CA TYR A 61 10.37 14.04 -4.76
C TYR A 61 9.70 14.77 -5.92
N ASP A 62 8.57 14.25 -6.40
CA ASP A 62 7.75 14.90 -7.42
C ASP A 62 6.27 14.58 -7.21
N SER A 63 5.41 15.61 -7.11
CA SER A 63 3.98 15.40 -6.88
C SER A 63 3.28 14.69 -8.04
N SER A 64 3.86 14.76 -9.24
CA SER A 64 3.40 14.05 -10.44
C SER A 64 3.88 12.59 -10.51
N PHE A 65 4.59 12.09 -9.49
CA PHE A 65 5.01 10.70 -9.41
C PHE A 65 3.79 9.75 -9.35
N SER A 66 3.33 9.30 -10.50
CA SER A 66 2.21 8.38 -10.71
C SER A 66 2.41 7.63 -12.03
N SER A 67 1.45 6.83 -12.46
CA SER A 67 1.51 6.02 -13.67
C SER A 67 2.02 6.82 -14.89
N GLY A 68 3.06 6.32 -15.54
CA GLY A 68 3.70 6.94 -16.70
C GLY A 68 4.83 7.92 -16.38
N PHE A 69 5.04 8.27 -15.11
CA PHE A 69 6.17 9.10 -14.68
C PHE A 69 7.49 8.34 -14.90
N ARG A 70 8.54 9.08 -15.31
CA ARG A 70 9.88 8.54 -15.55
C ARG A 70 10.88 9.21 -14.64
N PHE A 71 11.79 8.42 -14.09
CA PHE A 71 12.76 8.91 -13.14
C PHE A 71 14.04 8.08 -13.13
N GLU A 72 15.09 8.69 -12.60
CA GLU A 72 16.38 8.05 -12.39
C GLU A 72 16.75 8.16 -10.90
N PRO A 73 17.25 7.09 -10.25
CA PRO A 73 17.68 7.13 -8.86
C PRO A 73 18.70 8.26 -8.57
N GLN A 74 19.54 8.60 -9.55
CA GLN A 74 20.52 9.69 -9.45
C GLN A 74 19.85 11.05 -9.32
N SER A 75 18.78 11.29 -10.07
CA SER A 75 18.03 12.55 -10.03
C SER A 75 17.38 12.78 -8.67
N ILE A 76 16.86 11.71 -8.05
CA ILE A 76 16.36 11.76 -6.67
C ILE A 76 17.50 12.06 -5.69
N ALA A 77 18.68 11.46 -5.89
CA ALA A 77 19.85 11.70 -5.05
C ALA A 77 20.39 13.14 -5.14
N VAL A 78 20.23 13.79 -6.30
CA VAL A 78 20.55 15.22 -6.46
C VAL A 78 19.55 16.07 -5.69
N GLU A 79 18.25 15.79 -5.81
CA GLU A 79 17.19 16.56 -5.14
C GLU A 79 17.29 16.47 -3.61
N LEU A 80 17.72 15.33 -3.07
CA LEU A 80 18.00 15.14 -1.64
C LEU A 80 19.00 16.16 -1.05
N LYS A 81 19.88 16.74 -1.88
CA LYS A 81 20.88 17.71 -1.41
C LYS A 81 20.27 19.06 -1.07
N VAL A 82 19.13 19.39 -1.67
CA VAL A 82 18.45 20.69 -1.52
C VAL A 82 17.12 20.57 -0.79
N ASN A 83 16.47 19.40 -0.83
CA ASN A 83 15.19 19.16 -0.20
C ASN A 83 15.35 18.44 1.16
N ALA A 84 15.36 19.23 2.25
CA ALA A 84 15.50 18.72 3.60
C ALA A 84 14.34 17.78 4.02
N ASN A 85 13.13 18.01 3.51
CA ASN A 85 11.97 17.16 3.79
C ASN A 85 12.14 15.77 3.15
N LEU A 86 12.50 15.72 1.87
CA LEU A 86 12.81 14.49 1.15
C LEU A 86 13.92 13.69 1.85
N LYS A 87 14.94 14.39 2.35
CA LYS A 87 16.04 13.80 3.12
C LYS A 87 15.60 13.22 4.46
N SER A 88 14.69 13.89 5.16
CA SER A 88 14.09 13.37 6.39
C SER A 88 13.30 12.09 6.12
N LYS A 89 12.50 12.06 5.04
CA LYS A 89 11.72 10.89 4.64
C LYS A 89 12.59 9.70 4.27
N LEU A 90 13.69 9.91 3.52
CA LEU A 90 14.64 8.82 3.26
C LEU A 90 15.27 8.26 4.54
N LYS A 91 15.57 9.12 5.52
CA LYS A 91 16.09 8.68 6.84
C LYS A 91 15.06 7.84 7.59
N ALA A 92 13.79 8.20 7.56
CA ALA A 92 12.71 7.41 8.16
C ALA A 92 12.57 6.02 7.51
N LEU A 93 12.86 5.92 6.21
CA LEU A 93 12.86 4.67 5.44
C LEU A 93 14.10 3.79 5.70
N LYS A 94 15.10 4.23 6.49
CA LYS A 94 16.29 3.42 6.79
C LYS A 94 15.99 2.08 7.44
N LYS A 95 14.91 1.98 8.22
CA LYS A 95 14.41 0.72 8.79
C LYS A 95 14.14 -0.35 7.71
N TYR A 96 13.86 0.07 6.48
CA TYR A 96 13.59 -0.82 5.34
C TYR A 96 14.79 -0.99 4.42
N THR A 97 15.61 0.05 4.22
CA THR A 97 16.76 0.01 3.29
C THR A 97 18.05 -0.52 3.93
N GLN A 98 18.15 -0.47 5.27
CA GLN A 98 19.29 -0.96 6.05
C GLN A 98 20.64 -0.42 5.54
N THR A 99 20.69 0.85 5.16
CA THR A 99 21.90 1.50 4.62
C THR A 99 21.97 2.98 4.97
N ASP A 100 23.19 3.47 5.17
CA ASP A 100 23.47 4.89 5.40
C ASP A 100 23.78 5.64 4.10
N ASN A 101 24.06 4.93 3.02
CA ASN A 101 24.32 5.53 1.72
C ASN A 101 22.99 5.95 1.07
N GLU A 102 22.83 7.24 0.79
CA GLU A 102 21.58 7.82 0.28
C GLU A 102 21.19 7.22 -1.08
N LEU A 103 22.15 7.07 -1.99
CA LEU A 103 21.91 6.51 -3.32
C LEU A 103 21.57 5.01 -3.26
N ASP A 104 22.30 4.24 -2.45
CA ASP A 104 21.98 2.82 -2.21
C ASP A 104 20.57 2.66 -1.59
N GLY A 105 20.23 3.56 -0.67
CA GLY A 105 18.90 3.64 -0.07
C GLY A 105 17.81 3.84 -1.13
N ILE A 106 17.97 4.83 -2.01
CA ILE A 106 17.05 5.07 -3.12
C ILE A 106 16.96 3.83 -4.02
N LYS A 107 18.09 3.27 -4.44
CA LYS A 107 18.12 2.10 -5.32
C LYS A 107 17.37 0.91 -4.72
N LYS A 108 17.52 0.65 -3.42
CA LYS A 108 16.76 -0.40 -2.72
C LYS A 108 15.24 -0.15 -2.71
N LEU A 109 14.81 1.10 -2.54
CA LEU A 109 13.39 1.45 -2.62
C LEU A 109 12.85 1.24 -4.05
N VAL A 110 13.62 1.61 -5.06
CA VAL A 110 13.26 1.41 -6.47
C VAL A 110 13.20 -0.08 -6.81
N GLU A 111 14.18 -0.88 -6.39
CA GLU A 111 14.14 -2.32 -6.57
C GLU A 111 12.96 -2.97 -5.83
N LYS A 112 12.55 -2.42 -4.69
CA LYS A 112 11.32 -2.88 -4.01
C LYS A 112 10.08 -2.57 -4.84
N LEU A 113 9.92 -1.34 -5.33
CA LEU A 113 8.82 -0.99 -6.24
C LEU A 113 8.81 -1.88 -7.49
N LYS A 114 9.98 -2.21 -8.04
CA LYS A 114 10.13 -3.07 -9.21
C LYS A 114 9.72 -4.51 -8.88
N SER A 115 10.20 -5.05 -7.76
CA SER A 115 9.87 -6.40 -7.31
C SER A 115 8.38 -6.58 -7.05
N ASP A 116 7.69 -5.54 -6.61
CA ASP A 116 6.24 -5.57 -6.36
C ASP A 116 5.42 -5.16 -7.60
N GLY A 117 6.09 -4.91 -8.73
CA GLY A 117 5.44 -4.67 -10.02
C GLY A 117 4.86 -3.26 -10.19
N PHE A 118 5.35 -2.27 -9.46
CA PHE A 118 4.91 -0.87 -9.53
C PHE A 118 5.74 -0.01 -10.47
N VAL A 119 6.98 -0.42 -10.77
CA VAL A 119 7.85 0.26 -11.73
C VAL A 119 8.55 -0.77 -12.63
N GLU A 120 8.92 -0.36 -13.84
CA GLU A 120 9.73 -1.14 -14.77
C GLU A 120 11.02 -0.38 -15.11
N LEU A 121 12.11 -1.11 -15.35
CA LEU A 121 13.34 -0.51 -15.88
C LEU A 121 13.14 -0.27 -17.38
N GLU A 122 13.16 0.99 -17.79
CA GLU A 122 12.96 1.39 -19.19
C GLU A 122 14.28 1.48 -19.95
N ASN A 123 15.36 1.90 -19.29
CA ASN A 123 16.68 2.03 -19.90
C ASN A 123 17.79 1.56 -18.95
N GLU A 124 18.49 0.48 -19.33
CA GLU A 124 19.60 -0.09 -18.56
C GLU A 124 20.85 0.80 -18.52
N ILE A 125 21.05 1.68 -19.52
CA ILE A 125 22.24 2.53 -19.63
C ILE A 125 22.15 3.70 -18.67
N SER A 126 20.98 4.36 -18.61
CA SER A 126 20.78 5.53 -17.75
C SER A 126 20.14 5.18 -16.39
N ASP A 127 19.86 3.90 -16.13
CA ASP A 127 19.19 3.44 -14.92
C ASP A 127 17.82 4.15 -14.74
N SER A 128 17.08 4.28 -15.85
CA SER A 128 15.81 5.00 -15.92
C SER A 128 14.63 4.06 -15.79
N TYR A 129 13.70 4.43 -14.91
CA TYR A 129 12.54 3.64 -14.54
C TYR A 129 11.26 4.37 -14.91
N LYS A 130 10.23 3.59 -15.23
CA LYS A 130 8.89 4.07 -15.52
C LYS A 130 7.90 3.52 -14.51
N VAL A 131 7.06 4.39 -13.99
CA VAL A 131 5.97 4.03 -13.07
C VAL A 131 4.84 3.37 -13.86
N LEU A 132 4.38 2.21 -13.39
CA LEU A 132 3.34 1.42 -14.03
C LEU A 132 1.94 1.80 -13.54
N ALA A 133 0.91 1.41 -14.30
CA ALA A 133 -0.49 1.65 -13.93
C ALA A 133 -0.90 0.97 -12.61
N SER A 134 -0.22 -0.11 -12.24
CA SER A 134 -0.38 -0.79 -10.94
C SER A 134 -0.10 0.14 -9.75
N PHE A 135 0.69 1.20 -9.92
CA PHE A 135 0.93 2.18 -8.86
C PHE A 135 -0.35 2.90 -8.44
N SER A 136 -1.30 3.14 -9.36
CA SER A 136 -2.58 3.78 -9.03
C SER A 136 -3.48 2.93 -8.13
N TYR A 137 -3.33 1.60 -8.16
CA TYR A 137 -3.97 0.72 -7.18
C TYR A 137 -3.44 1.00 -5.77
N LEU A 138 -2.12 1.17 -5.63
CA LEU A 138 -1.50 1.50 -4.35
C LEU A 138 -1.96 2.88 -3.83
N GLU A 139 -2.05 3.87 -4.71
CA GLU A 139 -2.59 5.20 -4.36
C GLU A 139 -4.04 5.10 -3.83
N THR A 140 -4.88 4.31 -4.49
CA THR A 140 -6.29 4.11 -4.10
C THR A 140 -6.39 3.36 -2.76
N LEU A 141 -5.56 2.34 -2.55
CA LEU A 141 -5.50 1.62 -1.27
C LEU A 141 -5.13 2.56 -0.13
N ILE A 142 -4.10 3.40 -0.30
CA ILE A 142 -3.67 4.35 0.73
C ILE A 142 -4.79 5.35 1.06
N LEU A 143 -5.49 5.86 0.05
CA LEU A 143 -6.63 6.76 0.25
C LEU A 143 -7.78 6.08 1.03
N SER A 144 -8.05 4.80 0.76
CA SER A 144 -9.10 4.05 1.46
C SER A 144 -8.82 3.86 2.96
N ILE A 145 -7.55 3.82 3.36
CA ILE A 145 -7.16 3.75 4.78
C ILE A 145 -7.56 5.05 5.48
N ASN A 146 -7.24 6.20 4.89
CA ASN A 146 -7.60 7.52 5.45
C ASN A 146 -9.11 7.73 5.56
N LEU A 147 -9.88 7.29 4.56
CA LEU A 147 -11.35 7.41 4.57
C LEU A 147 -12.01 6.56 5.67
N SER A 148 -11.37 5.49 6.12
CA SER A 148 -11.91 4.62 7.16
C SER A 148 -11.82 5.24 8.56
N GLU A 149 -10.87 6.18 8.78
CA GLU A 149 -10.72 6.88 10.06
C GLU A 149 -11.79 7.96 10.26
N GLU A 150 -12.28 8.60 9.19
CA GLU A 150 -13.29 9.67 9.28
C GLU A 150 -14.72 9.15 9.59
N VAL A 151 -14.95 7.83 9.50
CA VAL A 151 -16.29 7.21 9.68
C VAL A 151 -16.48 6.64 11.09
N GLN A 152 -15.47 6.70 11.98
CA GLN A 152 -15.54 6.09 13.31
C GLN A 152 -16.04 7.01 14.46
N ASP A 153 -16.49 8.24 14.18
CA ASP A 153 -16.93 9.19 15.21
C ASP A 153 -18.42 9.60 15.11
N GLU A 154 -19.33 8.63 14.92
CA GLU A 154 -20.73 8.82 15.33
C GLU A 154 -21.19 7.60 16.13
N ILE A 155 -21.05 7.67 17.47
CA ILE A 155 -21.83 6.84 18.38
C ILE A 155 -23.23 7.49 18.44
N PRO A 156 -24.30 6.85 17.93
CA PRO A 156 -25.65 7.36 18.15
C PRO A 156 -26.09 7.02 19.57
N GLU A 157 -26.64 8.01 20.29
CA GLU A 157 -27.26 7.86 21.63
C GLU A 157 -28.40 6.83 21.67
#